data_AF-A0AAU1W1P5-F1
#
_entry.id   AF-A0AAU1W1P5-F1
#
_cell.length_a   1.000
_cell.length_b   1.000
_cell.length_c   1.000
_cell.angle_alpha   90.00
_cell.angle_beta   90.00
_cell.angle_gamma   90.00
#
_symmetry.space_group_name_H-M   'P 1'
#
loop_
_entity.id
_entity.type
_entity.pdbx_description
1 polymer ?
#
loop_
_entity_poly.entity_id
_entity_poly.type
_entity_poly.pdbx_seq_one_letter_code
_entity_poly.pdbx_strand_id
1 'polypeptide(L)'
;MHEEFLCHVTAYGICGGERVGVPLGTYRAPTLPLAMWWLRDRASWIAERLDPRPGNPHFPDHAIAPVADTVPDVPGALRDWCGDIERQEQVAEELADGKLVRLITRDDTTEYEFLAESVDALRMQRTRASRAALVPHP
;
A
#
# COMPACT_ATOMS: atom_id res chain seq x y z
N MET A 1 -5.34 -26.08 1.05
CA MET A 1 -4.31 -25.10 0.67
C MET A 1 -4.68 -23.81 1.38
N HIS A 2 -3.80 -23.23 2.20
CA HIS A 2 -4.08 -21.94 2.84
C HIS A 2 -3.53 -20.86 1.95
N GLU A 3 -4.40 -19.98 1.45
CA GLU A 3 -3.99 -18.80 0.70
C GLU A 3 -3.37 -17.80 1.67
N GLU A 4 -2.11 -17.49 1.42
CA GLU A 4 -1.33 -16.52 2.17
C GLU A 4 -1.05 -15.32 1.28
N PHE A 5 -1.08 -14.13 1.88
CA PHE A 5 -0.89 -12.87 1.18
C PHE A 5 0.31 -12.13 1.76
N LEU A 6 1.12 -11.54 0.88
CA LEU A 6 2.17 -10.62 1.27
C LEU A 6 1.67 -9.21 1.00
N CYS A 7 1.66 -8.37 2.04
CA CYS A 7 1.31 -6.97 1.96
C CYS A 7 2.51 -6.12 2.32
N HIS A 8 2.75 -5.04 1.59
CA HIS A 8 3.78 -4.07 1.94
C HIS A 8 3.39 -2.66 1.57
N VAL A 9 3.97 -1.70 2.29
CA VAL A 9 3.82 -0.27 1.99
C VAL A 9 5.19 0.35 1.89
N THR A 10 5.43 1.10 0.82
CA THR A 10 6.67 1.84 0.58
C THR A 10 6.35 3.28 0.26
N ALA A 11 7.07 4.21 0.91
CA ALA A 11 7.07 5.61 0.53
C ALA A 11 8.28 5.89 -0.35
N TYR A 12 8.06 6.55 -1.49
CA TYR A 12 9.08 6.95 -2.43
C TYR A 12 9.21 8.46 -2.46
N GLY A 13 10.42 8.96 -2.31
CA GLY A 13 10.74 10.38 -2.42
C GLY A 13 12.03 10.61 -3.20
N ILE A 14 12.39 11.87 -3.43
CA ILE A 14 13.66 12.23 -4.06
C ILE A 14 14.70 12.58 -2.99
N CYS A 15 15.84 11.89 -3.00
CA CYS A 15 16.99 12.20 -2.17
C CYS A 15 18.23 12.33 -3.06
N GLY A 16 18.89 13.50 -3.04
CA GLY A 16 20.07 13.73 -3.88
C GLY A 16 19.82 13.64 -5.40
N GLY A 17 18.58 13.84 -5.86
CA GLY A 17 18.18 13.69 -7.26
C GLY A 17 17.78 12.27 -7.67
N GLU A 18 17.90 11.30 -6.76
CA GLU A 18 17.51 9.91 -7.00
C GLU A 18 16.20 9.56 -6.29
N ARG A 19 15.38 8.69 -6.90
CA ARG A 19 14.16 8.17 -6.28
C ARG A 19 14.52 7.06 -5.28
N VAL A 20 14.23 7.29 -4.01
CA VAL A 20 14.51 6.38 -2.89
C VAL A 20 13.21 5.87 -2.30
N GLY A 21 13.12 4.55 -2.07
CA GLY A 21 11.99 3.90 -1.41
C GLY A 21 12.31 3.55 0.04
N VAL A 22 11.43 3.93 0.97
CA VAL A 22 11.50 3.61 2.39
C VAL A 22 10.32 2.71 2.77
N PRO A 23 10.56 1.48 3.24
CA PRO A 23 9.49 0.58 3.65
C PRO A 23 8.82 1.10 4.93
N LEU A 24 7.50 1.27 4.89
CA LEU A 24 6.67 1.73 6.01
C LEU A 24 5.96 0.59 6.74
N GLY A 25 6.01 -0.62 6.19
CA GLY A 25 5.50 -1.82 6.83
C GLY A 25 5.40 -3.00 5.89
N THR A 26 5.45 -4.20 6.46
CA THR A 26 5.20 -5.45 5.77
C THR A 26 4.33 -6.33 6.67
N TYR A 27 3.43 -7.09 6.06
CA TYR A 27 2.61 -8.05 6.75
C TYR A 27 2.38 -9.28 5.89
N ARG A 28 2.45 -10.45 6.52
CA ARG A 28 2.17 -11.73 5.91
C ARG A 28 0.84 -12.21 6.48
N ALA A 29 -0.22 -12.00 5.70
CA ALA A 29 -1.57 -12.28 6.13
C ALA A 29 -1.93 -13.75 5.86
N PRO A 30 -2.44 -14.50 6.86
CA PRO A 30 -2.80 -15.90 6.68
C PRO A 30 -4.16 -16.10 6.00
N THR A 31 -4.90 -15.01 5.76
CA THR A 31 -6.21 -15.02 5.10
C THR A 31 -6.43 -13.71 4.34
N LEU A 32 -7.28 -13.73 3.31
CA LEU A 32 -7.65 -12.54 2.55
C LEU A 32 -8.28 -11.43 3.42
N PRO A 33 -9.23 -11.72 4.34
CA PRO A 33 -9.78 -10.69 5.22
C PRO A 33 -8.72 -9.99 6.08
N LEU A 34 -7.68 -10.71 6.54
CA LEU A 34 -6.59 -10.10 7.30
C LEU A 34 -5.65 -9.27 6.43
N ALA A 35 -5.46 -9.64 5.16
CA ALA A 35 -4.72 -8.84 4.20
C ALA A 35 -5.43 -7.50 3.97
N MET A 36 -6.74 -7.55 3.68
CA MET A 36 -7.59 -6.37 3.50
C MET A 36 -7.64 -5.49 4.74
N TRP A 37 -7.84 -6.10 5.91
CA TRP A 37 -7.81 -5.40 7.19
C TRP A 37 -6.48 -4.67 7.38
N TRP A 38 -5.34 -5.34 7.13
CA TRP A 38 -4.03 -4.72 7.34
C TRP A 38 -3.77 -3.57 6.38
N LEU A 39 -4.15 -3.69 5.10
CA LEU A 39 -4.02 -2.61 4.14
C LEU A 39 -4.83 -1.38 4.59
N ARG A 40 -6.08 -1.59 5.02
CA ARG A 40 -6.95 -0.53 5.55
C ARG A 40 -6.38 0.12 6.81
N ASP A 41 -5.97 -0.70 7.77
CA ASP A 41 -5.35 -0.24 9.02
C ASP A 41 -4.11 0.60 8.74
N ARG A 42 -3.24 0.14 7.83
CA ARG A 42 -2.02 0.84 7.46
C ARG A 42 -2.32 2.17 6.74
N ALA A 43 -3.31 2.21 5.86
CA ALA A 43 -3.72 3.44 5.18
C ALA A 43 -4.24 4.48 6.16
N SER A 44 -5.13 4.09 7.08
CA SER A 44 -5.61 4.95 8.16
C SER A 44 -4.47 5.46 9.06
N TRP A 45 -3.57 4.55 9.46
CA TRP A 45 -2.42 4.88 10.31
C TRP A 45 -1.47 5.91 9.67
N ILE A 46 -1.25 5.83 8.35
CA ILE A 46 -0.47 6.81 7.60
C ILE A 46 -1.24 8.14 7.53
N ALA A 47 -2.52 8.12 7.16
CA ALA A 47 -3.34 9.32 7.03
C ALA A 47 -3.36 10.15 8.33
N GLU A 48 -3.54 9.49 9.48
CA GLU A 48 -3.53 10.15 10.81
C GLU A 48 -2.19 10.82 11.17
N ARG A 49 -1.08 10.33 10.61
CA ARG A 49 0.26 10.88 10.86
C ARG A 49 0.64 12.01 9.92
N LEU A 50 0.13 11.95 8.69
CA LEU A 50 0.35 12.99 7.69
C LEU A 50 -0.55 14.20 7.94
N ASP A 51 -1.76 13.98 8.45
CA ASP A 51 -2.73 15.03 8.77
C ASP A 51 -3.25 14.88 10.22
N PRO A 52 -2.40 15.23 11.21
CA PRO A 52 -2.79 15.20 12.61
C PRO A 52 -3.81 16.30 12.92
N ARG A 53 -4.81 15.96 13.73
CA ARG A 53 -5.84 16.93 14.16
C ARG A 53 -5.21 18.16 14.82
N PRO A 54 -5.60 19.38 14.41
CA PRO A 54 -5.22 20.61 15.11
C PRO A 54 -5.60 20.53 16.60
N GLY A 55 -4.68 20.89 17.49
CA GLY A 55 -4.89 20.82 18.94
C GLY A 55 -4.69 19.43 19.57
N ASN A 56 -4.14 18.46 18.83
CA ASN A 56 -3.70 17.20 19.42
C ASN A 56 -2.58 17.46 20.46
N PRO A 57 -2.75 17.06 21.73
CA PRO A 57 -1.82 17.40 22.82
C PRO A 57 -0.43 16.74 22.68
N HIS A 58 -0.25 15.81 21.75
CA HIS A 58 1.04 15.21 21.44
C HIS A 58 1.95 16.12 20.60
N PHE A 59 1.40 17.18 20.02
CA PHE A 59 2.16 18.15 19.22
C PHE A 59 2.27 19.46 20.00
N PRO A 60 3.46 20.11 20.01
CA PRO A 60 3.60 21.44 20.58
C PRO A 60 2.69 22.45 19.89
N ASP A 61 2.36 23.52 20.61
CA ASP A 61 1.65 24.65 20.03
C ASP A 61 2.38 25.16 18.77
N HIS A 62 1.62 25.45 17.73
CA HIS A 62 2.12 25.92 16.42
C HIS A 62 3.05 24.95 15.65
N ALA A 63 3.19 23.69 16.09
CA ALA A 63 3.96 22.68 15.35
C ALA A 63 3.24 22.16 14.10
N ILE A 64 1.93 22.39 14.00
CA ILE A 64 1.09 22.01 12.85
C ILE A 64 0.51 23.30 12.27
N ALA A 65 0.59 23.45 10.95
CA ALA A 65 0.00 24.55 10.22
C ALA A 65 -0.94 24.01 9.14
N PRO A 66 -2.03 24.72 8.81
CA PRO A 66 -2.86 24.37 7.66
C PRO A 66 -2.03 24.39 6.38
N VAL A 67 -2.25 23.39 5.53
CA VAL A 67 -1.77 23.40 4.14
C VAL A 67 -2.77 24.12 3.24
N ALA A 68 -2.31 24.63 2.10
CA ALA A 68 -3.20 25.26 1.12
C ALA A 68 -4.10 24.21 0.44
N ASP A 69 -5.33 24.60 0.09
CA ASP A 69 -6.31 23.74 -0.60
C ASP A 69 -5.85 23.25 -1.99
N THR A 70 -4.77 23.83 -2.52
CA THR A 70 -4.17 23.44 -3.80
C THR A 70 -3.21 22.26 -3.69
N VAL A 71 -2.84 21.85 -2.48
CA VAL A 71 -1.91 20.73 -2.24
C VAL A 71 -2.68 19.41 -2.38
N PRO A 72 -2.12 18.39 -3.06
CA PRO A 72 -2.75 17.08 -3.12
C PRO A 72 -3.00 16.49 -1.72
N ASP A 73 -4.26 16.17 -1.42
CA ASP A 73 -4.68 15.62 -0.12
C ASP A 73 -4.50 14.09 -0.07
N VAL A 74 -3.25 13.65 0.09
CA VAL A 74 -2.92 12.23 0.31
C VAL A 74 -3.69 11.64 1.50
N PRO A 75 -3.75 12.30 2.67
CA PRO A 75 -4.49 11.78 3.82
C PRO A 75 -5.99 11.60 3.54
N GLY A 76 -6.62 12.56 2.85
CA GLY A 76 -7.99 12.45 2.34
C GLY A 76 -8.17 11.25 1.43
N ALA A 77 -7.34 11.10 0.40
CA ALA A 77 -7.40 9.98 -0.53
C ALA A 77 -7.26 8.61 0.17
N LEU A 78 -6.41 8.51 1.20
CA LEU A 78 -6.27 7.29 2.01
C LEU A 78 -7.53 7.01 2.85
N ARG A 79 -8.10 8.04 3.48
CA ARG A 79 -9.36 7.92 4.25
C ARG A 79 -10.54 7.55 3.36
N ASP A 80 -10.62 8.15 2.18
CA ASP A 80 -11.63 7.86 1.17
C ASP A 80 -11.52 6.39 0.73
N TRP A 81 -10.31 5.92 0.42
CA TRP A 81 -10.09 4.51 0.10
C TRP A 81 -10.48 3.57 1.25
N CYS A 82 -10.17 3.92 2.50
CA CYS A 82 -10.59 3.13 3.66
C CYS A 82 -12.12 3.06 3.83
N GLY A 83 -12.86 4.08 3.38
CA GLY A 83 -14.32 4.18 3.45
C GLY A 83 -15.06 3.65 2.21
N ASP A 84 -14.37 3.46 1.09
CA ASP A 84 -14.93 3.01 -0.19
C ASP A 84 -15.10 1.49 -0.22
N ILE A 85 -16.27 1.01 0.18
CA ILE A 85 -16.58 -0.43 0.28
C ILE A 85 -16.47 -1.12 -1.08
N GLU A 86 -16.98 -0.51 -2.16
CA GLU A 86 -16.97 -1.10 -3.50
C GLU A 86 -15.53 -1.32 -3.99
N ARG A 87 -14.66 -0.35 -3.76
CA ARG A 87 -13.24 -0.47 -4.12
C ARG A 87 -12.50 -1.48 -3.25
N GLN A 88 -12.87 -1.64 -1.98
CA GLN A 88 -12.32 -2.68 -1.10
C GLN A 88 -12.72 -4.08 -1.59
N GLU A 89 -13.98 -4.26 -2.01
CA GLU A 89 -14.47 -5.52 -2.56
C GLU A 89 -13.75 -5.87 -3.88
N GLN A 90 -13.62 -4.91 -4.79
CA GLN A 90 -12.86 -5.10 -6.05
C GLN A 90 -11.41 -5.54 -5.79
N VAL A 91 -10.73 -4.88 -4.85
CA VAL A 91 -9.36 -5.26 -4.46
C VAL A 91 -9.32 -6.67 -3.85
N ALA A 92 -10.30 -7.03 -3.03
CA ALA A 92 -10.37 -8.37 -2.44
C ALA A 92 -10.57 -9.44 -3.52
N GLU A 93 -11.44 -9.19 -4.51
CA GLU A 93 -11.64 -10.08 -5.66
C GLU A 93 -10.37 -10.23 -6.49
N GLU A 94 -9.66 -9.13 -6.78
CA GLU A 94 -8.39 -9.19 -7.50
C GLU A 94 -7.33 -10.02 -6.77
N LEU A 95 -7.23 -9.86 -5.44
CA LEU A 95 -6.32 -10.67 -4.62
C LEU A 95 -6.73 -12.13 -4.58
N ALA A 96 -8.02 -12.44 -4.49
CA ALA A 96 -8.55 -13.80 -4.54
C ALA A 96 -8.25 -14.47 -5.88
N ASP A 97 -8.30 -13.71 -6.98
CA ASP A 97 -7.88 -14.16 -8.32
C ASP A 97 -6.35 -14.36 -8.44
N GLY A 98 -5.57 -14.05 -7.40
CA GLY A 98 -4.12 -14.13 -7.39
C GLY A 98 -3.44 -13.01 -8.17
N LYS A 99 -4.13 -11.89 -8.43
CA LYS A 99 -3.55 -10.71 -9.07
C LYS A 99 -2.72 -9.90 -8.06
N LEU A 100 -1.74 -9.18 -8.60
CA LEU A 100 -1.02 -8.16 -7.86
C LEU A 100 -1.92 -6.93 -7.72
N VAL A 101 -2.30 -6.58 -6.50
CA VAL A 101 -2.98 -5.32 -6.24
C VAL A 101 -1.98 -4.26 -5.88
N ARG A 102 -2.17 -3.07 -6.45
CA ARG A 102 -1.35 -1.90 -6.18
C ARG A 102 -2.19 -0.64 -6.06
N LEU A 103 -2.06 0.04 -4.93
CA LEU A 103 -2.69 1.34 -4.69
C LEU A 103 -1.61 2.39 -4.50
N ILE A 104 -1.71 3.47 -5.26
CA ILE A 104 -0.74 4.56 -5.23
C ILE A 104 -1.47 5.86 -4.95
N THR A 105 -0.93 6.62 -4.00
CA THR A 105 -1.30 8.02 -3.75
C THR A 105 -0.03 8.83 -3.61
N ARG A 106 -0.07 10.11 -3.96
CA ARG A 106 1.14 10.95 -3.93
C ARG A 106 0.80 12.41 -3.66
N ASP A 107 1.72 13.06 -2.97
CA ASP A 107 1.79 14.51 -2.89
C ASP A 107 2.93 15.02 -3.78
N ASP A 108 3.30 16.30 -3.59
CA ASP A 108 4.35 16.95 -4.36
C ASP A 108 5.76 16.41 -4.06
N THR A 109 5.92 15.72 -2.93
CA THR A 109 7.21 15.27 -2.40
C THR A 109 7.34 13.75 -2.33
N THR A 110 6.24 13.05 -2.06
CA THR A 110 6.24 11.64 -1.67
C THR A 110 5.12 10.88 -2.35
N GLU A 111 5.45 9.68 -2.83
CA GLU A 111 4.50 8.70 -3.36
C GLU A 111 4.40 7.52 -2.39
N TYR A 112 3.19 7.15 -2.01
CA TYR A 112 2.91 6.02 -1.13
C TYR A 112 2.31 4.88 -1.97
N GLU A 113 3.02 3.76 -2.02
CA GLU A 113 2.60 2.55 -2.73
C GLU A 113 2.24 1.47 -1.73
N PHE A 114 0.99 1.01 -1.80
CA PHE A 114 0.49 -0.16 -1.10
C PHE A 114 0.41 -1.30 -2.11
N LEU A 115 0.99 -2.44 -1.76
CA LEU A 115 1.03 -3.59 -2.62
C LEU A 115 0.59 -4.81 -1.83
N ALA A 116 -0.23 -5.64 -2.45
CA ALA A 116 -0.60 -6.94 -1.93
C ALA A 116 -0.63 -7.98 -3.03
N GLU A 117 -0.20 -9.19 -2.70
CA GLU A 117 -0.17 -10.31 -3.64
C GLU A 117 -0.36 -11.65 -2.93
N SER A 118 -0.94 -12.60 -3.65
CA SER A 118 -1.02 -14.00 -3.21
C SER A 118 0.35 -14.68 -3.32
N VAL A 119 0.81 -15.25 -2.21
CA VAL A 119 2.06 -16.02 -2.15
C VAL A 119 1.98 -17.27 -3.02
N ASP A 120 0.81 -17.91 -3.11
CA ASP A 120 0.62 -19.09 -3.93
C ASP A 120 0.64 -18.76 -5.42
N ALA A 121 0.05 -17.63 -5.82
CA ALA A 121 0.15 -17.12 -7.18
C ALA A 121 1.60 -16.83 -7.57
N LEU A 122 2.36 -16.17 -6.69
CA LEU A 122 3.80 -15.94 -6.87
C LEU A 122 4.60 -17.24 -7.03
N ARG A 123 4.35 -18.24 -6.18
CA ARG A 123 5.01 -19.55 -6.27
C ARG A 123 4.75 -20.20 -7.62
N MET A 124 3.49 -20.21 -8.07
CA MET A 124 3.11 -20.77 -9.37
C MET A 124 3.77 -20.03 -10.54
N GLN A 125 3.83 -18.71 -10.51
CA GLN A 125 4.51 -17.91 -11.54
C GLN A 125 6.00 -18.24 -11.60
N ARG A 126 6.69 -18.31 -10.46
CA ARG A 126 8.11 -18.70 -10.40
C ARG A 126 8.34 -20.10 -10.95
N THR A 127 7.52 -21.08 -10.59
CA THR A 127 7.63 -22.44 -11.16
C THR A 127 7.42 -22.46 -12.68
N ARG A 128 6.46 -21.68 -13.20
CA ARG A 128 6.26 -21.55 -14.66
C ARG A 128 7.46 -20.89 -15.35
N ALA A 129 8.00 -19.81 -14.78
CA ALA A 129 9.18 -19.13 -15.32
C ALA A 129 10.41 -20.04 -15.33
N SER A 130 10.68 -20.78 -14.25
CA SER A 130 11.77 -21.76 -14.18
C SER A 130 11.60 -22.90 -15.19
N ARG A 131 10.36 -23.37 -15.42
CA ARG A 131 10.08 -24.38 -16.46
C ARG A 131 10.27 -23.83 -17.87
N ALA A 132 9.90 -22.58 -18.13
CA ALA A 132 10.14 -21.94 -19.44
C ALA A 132 11.64 -21.76 -19.71
N ALA A 133 12.44 -21.43 -18.69
CA ALA A 133 13.90 -21.30 -18.80
C ALA A 133 14.63 -22.64 -19.03
N LEU A 134 14.00 -23.78 -18.74
CA LEU A 134 14.54 -25.13 -18.95
C LEU A 134 14.27 -25.70 -20.36
N VAL A 135 13.50 -25.00 -21.20
CA VAL A 135 13.25 -25.42 -22.59
C VAL A 135 14.16 -24.59 -23.51
N PRO A 136 15.27 -25.15 -24.03
CA PRO A 136 16.10 -24.44 -25.00
C PRO A 136 15.30 -24.21 -26.29
N HIS A 137 15.36 -22.99 -26.82
CA HIS A 137 14.80 -22.66 -28.13
C HIS A 137 15.58 -23.42 -29.23
N PRO A 138 14.88 -23.94 -30.26
CA PRO A 138 15.49 -24.74 -31.32
C PRO A 138 16.46 -23.95 -32.22
#